data_AF-A0A673BPY9-F1
#
_entry.id   AF-A0A673BPY9-F1
#
_cell.length_a   1.000
_cell.length_b   1.000
_cell.length_c   1.000
_cell.angle_alpha   90.00
_cell.angle_beta   90.00
_cell.angle_gamma   90.00
#
_symmetry.space_group_name_H-M   'P 1'
#
loop_
_entity.id
_entity.type
_entity.pdbx_description
1 polymer ?
#
loop_
_entity_poly.entity_id
_entity_poly.type
_entity_poly.pdbx_seq_one_letter_code
_entity_poly.pdbx_strand_id
1 'polypeptide(L)'
;SQLHPDANHKEDLVFLKDVFSEKSLSYLMKIHEKLKQYEKLSPTPVLHSASCLAEDLAEELQNGPLEDDERELLLLLSTPHLKAVLSAHDTVAQKNFDPVLPPLPEDLDDDLEEESVKIVRLVKNKEPLGATIRRDEATGAVIVARIMRGGAADRSGLVHVGDELREVNGNVITHKRPDEISQILSQSQGSITLKIIPAVADEDKLRESKVYLRALFDYTPFEDKATPCQEAGLPFKRGDILQVVSQEDATWWQAKRVGDCNLRAALVPSTQFQERTLTNTLPSTYRN
;
A
#
# COMPACT_ATOMS: atom_id res chain seq x y z
N SER A 1 -35.06 10.59 0.67
CA SER A 1 -34.29 10.00 -0.43
C SER A 1 -33.80 8.64 -0.01
N GLN A 2 -34.50 7.59 -0.43
CA GLN A 2 -34.25 6.20 -0.05
C GLN A 2 -33.08 5.65 -0.87
N LEU A 3 -32.04 5.14 -0.20
CA LEU A 3 -30.93 4.43 -0.82
C LEU A 3 -31.37 2.99 -1.12
N HIS A 4 -31.44 2.66 -2.40
CA HIS A 4 -31.69 1.31 -2.90
C HIS A 4 -30.44 0.43 -2.65
N PRO A 5 -30.53 -0.75 -2.02
CA PRO A 5 -29.37 -1.63 -1.81
C PRO A 5 -28.95 -2.45 -3.03
N ASP A 6 -29.68 -2.32 -4.15
CA ASP A 6 -29.46 -3.10 -5.39
C ASP A 6 -28.81 -2.28 -6.52
N ALA A 7 -28.25 -1.11 -6.21
CA ALA A 7 -27.53 -0.32 -7.19
C ALA A 7 -26.21 -1.01 -7.54
N ASN A 8 -26.26 -1.74 -8.67
CA ASN A 8 -25.22 -1.87 -9.69
C ASN A 8 -24.52 -3.19 -9.95
N HIS A 9 -24.90 -4.32 -9.35
CA HIS A 9 -24.36 -5.62 -9.79
C HIS A 9 -24.58 -5.91 -11.28
N LYS A 10 -25.67 -5.39 -11.87
CA LYS A 10 -25.91 -5.51 -13.32
C LYS A 10 -24.97 -4.63 -14.15
N GLU A 11 -24.69 -3.40 -13.72
CA GLU A 11 -23.77 -2.52 -14.44
C GLU A 11 -22.32 -2.98 -14.28
N ASP A 12 -21.94 -3.50 -13.10
CA ASP A 12 -20.63 -4.13 -12.87
C ASP A 12 -20.43 -5.38 -13.74
N LEU A 13 -21.47 -6.21 -13.88
CA LEU A 13 -21.43 -7.39 -14.75
C LEU A 13 -21.38 -7.01 -16.24
N VAL A 14 -22.05 -5.92 -16.63
CA VAL A 14 -21.96 -5.38 -18.00
C VAL A 14 -20.56 -4.82 -18.25
N PHE A 15 -20.01 -4.05 -17.31
CA PHE A 15 -18.65 -3.54 -17.37
C PHE A 15 -17.62 -4.68 -17.48
N LEU A 16 -17.69 -5.69 -16.62
CA LEU A 16 -16.83 -6.87 -16.69
C LEU A 16 -16.98 -7.58 -18.04
N LYS A 17 -18.21 -7.74 -18.54
CA LYS A 17 -18.45 -8.35 -19.85
C LYS A 17 -17.81 -7.52 -20.97
N ASP A 18 -17.88 -6.19 -20.90
CA ASP A 18 -17.24 -5.31 -21.89
C ASP A 18 -15.71 -5.42 -21.82
N VAL A 19 -15.13 -5.43 -20.62
CA VAL A 19 -13.68 -5.62 -20.40
C VAL A 19 -13.22 -7.01 -20.86
N PHE A 20 -14.01 -8.07 -20.66
CA PHE A 20 -13.67 -9.41 -21.15
C PHE A 20 -13.91 -9.59 -22.66
N SER A 21 -14.73 -8.73 -23.25
CA SER A 21 -15.01 -8.72 -24.70
C SER A 21 -14.02 -7.84 -25.48
N GLU A 22 -13.24 -7.00 -24.78
CA GLU A 22 -12.16 -6.20 -25.36
C GLU A 22 -11.15 -7.11 -26.08
N LYS A 23 -10.92 -6.80 -27.36
CA LYS A 23 -9.96 -7.54 -28.18
C LYS A 23 -8.55 -7.44 -27.61
N SER A 24 -8.20 -6.30 -27.02
CA SER A 24 -6.91 -6.05 -26.39
C SER A 24 -6.61 -7.08 -25.28
N LEU A 25 -7.57 -7.32 -24.39
CA LEU A 25 -7.47 -8.31 -23.32
C LEU A 25 -7.38 -9.73 -23.89
N SER A 26 -8.15 -10.04 -24.94
CA SER A 26 -8.07 -11.35 -25.59
C SER A 26 -6.69 -11.62 -26.21
N TYR A 27 -6.04 -10.61 -26.79
CA TYR A 27 -4.67 -10.72 -27.31
C TYR A 27 -3.67 -10.86 -26.17
N LEU A 28 -3.82 -10.07 -25.09
CA LEU A 28 -2.96 -10.17 -23.92
C LEU A 28 -3.02 -11.56 -23.28
N MET A 29 -4.21 -12.14 -23.15
CA MET A 29 -4.38 -13.50 -22.64
C MET A 29 -3.72 -14.54 -23.54
N LYS A 30 -3.86 -14.40 -24.87
CA LYS A 30 -3.16 -15.27 -25.83
C LYS A 30 -1.64 -15.15 -25.75
N ILE A 31 -1.11 -13.93 -25.59
CA ILE A 31 0.32 -13.69 -25.41
C ILE A 31 0.80 -14.31 -24.11
N HIS A 32 0.08 -14.11 -23.00
CA HIS A 32 0.39 -14.71 -21.70
C HIS A 32 0.41 -16.24 -21.77
N GLU A 33 -0.60 -16.85 -22.42
CA GLU A 33 -0.65 -18.29 -22.60
C GLU A 33 0.52 -18.81 -23.43
N LYS A 34 0.91 -18.09 -24.49
CA LYS A 34 2.07 -18.42 -25.32
C LYS A 34 3.39 -18.27 -24.57
N LEU A 35 3.56 -17.21 -23.77
CA LEU A 35 4.73 -17.02 -22.91
C LEU A 35 4.83 -18.14 -21.87
N LYS A 36 3.72 -18.51 -21.23
CA LYS A 36 3.68 -19.60 -20.24
C LYS A 36 3.96 -20.97 -20.87
N GLN A 37 3.56 -21.19 -22.12
CA GLN A 37 3.95 -22.37 -22.88
C GLN A 37 5.45 -22.35 -23.21
N TYR A 38 5.97 -21.20 -23.62
CA TYR A 38 7.39 -21.01 -23.94
C TYR A 38 8.27 -21.20 -22.71
N GLU A 39 7.91 -20.69 -21.55
CA GLU A 39 8.65 -20.87 -20.29
C GLU A 39 8.82 -22.35 -19.92
N LYS A 40 7.82 -23.18 -20.23
CA LYS A 40 7.86 -24.64 -19.98
C LYS A 40 8.62 -25.43 -21.05
N LEU A 41 8.67 -24.93 -22.27
CA LEU A 41 9.16 -25.65 -23.45
C LEU A 41 10.32 -24.92 -24.12
N SER A 42 10.94 -23.95 -23.44
CA SER A 42 11.97 -23.12 -24.02
C SER A 42 13.15 -24.01 -24.44
N PRO A 43 13.61 -23.91 -25.69
CA PRO A 43 14.73 -24.72 -26.14
C PRO A 43 15.96 -24.40 -25.31
N THR A 44 16.62 -25.42 -24.78
CA THR A 44 17.93 -25.28 -24.14
C THR A 44 18.99 -25.16 -25.24
N PRO A 45 19.85 -24.14 -25.20
CA PRO A 45 20.93 -24.02 -26.18
C PRO A 45 21.87 -25.22 -26.05
N VAL A 46 22.28 -25.76 -27.20
CA VAL A 46 23.19 -26.93 -27.25
C VAL A 46 24.59 -26.53 -26.76
N LEU A 47 25.00 -25.29 -27.03
CA LEU A 47 26.26 -24.71 -26.61
C LEU A 47 26.05 -23.23 -26.27
N HIS A 48 26.93 -22.66 -25.45
CA HIS A 48 26.81 -21.25 -24.99
C HIS A 48 27.94 -20.37 -25.55
N SER A 49 28.92 -20.97 -26.22
CA SER A 49 30.18 -20.36 -26.66
C SER A 49 30.60 -20.89 -28.04
N ALA A 50 29.65 -20.96 -28.97
CA ALA A 50 29.88 -21.46 -30.32
C ALA A 50 30.81 -20.55 -31.12
N SER A 51 30.82 -19.23 -30.84
CA SER A 51 31.74 -18.27 -31.45
C SER A 51 33.18 -18.52 -31.00
N CYS A 52 33.42 -18.71 -29.70
CA CYS A 52 34.77 -19.01 -29.19
C CYS A 52 35.30 -20.33 -29.76
N LEU A 53 34.47 -21.38 -29.78
CA LEU A 53 34.86 -22.67 -30.35
C LEU A 53 35.24 -22.56 -31.83
N ALA A 54 34.51 -21.74 -32.60
CA ALA A 54 34.83 -21.49 -34.01
C ALA A 54 36.13 -20.70 -34.20
N GLU A 55 36.47 -19.81 -33.27
CA GLU A 55 37.75 -19.08 -33.28
C GLU A 55 38.91 -20.00 -32.92
N ASP A 56 38.79 -20.79 -31.86
CA ASP A 56 39.80 -21.77 -31.45
C ASP A 56 40.09 -22.77 -32.59
N LEU A 57 39.04 -23.28 -33.24
CA LEU A 57 39.18 -24.20 -34.37
C LEU A 57 39.81 -23.53 -35.59
N ALA A 58 39.48 -22.25 -35.85
CA ALA A 58 40.14 -21.50 -36.92
C ALA A 58 41.62 -21.24 -36.64
N GLU A 59 42.03 -21.08 -35.38
CA GLU A 59 43.44 -20.96 -34.97
C GLU A 59 44.19 -22.29 -35.09
N GLU A 60 43.58 -23.40 -34.66
CA GLU A 60 44.17 -24.74 -34.80
C GLU A 60 44.42 -25.11 -36.26
N LEU A 61 43.46 -24.85 -37.15
CA LEU A 61 43.61 -25.09 -38.58
C LEU A 61 44.76 -24.29 -39.21
N GLN A 62 45.01 -23.07 -38.73
CA GLN A 62 46.11 -22.24 -39.24
C GLN A 62 47.51 -22.76 -38.86
N ASN A 63 47.61 -23.60 -37.83
CA ASN A 63 48.88 -24.12 -37.32
C ASN A 63 49.37 -25.39 -38.03
N GLY A 64 48.58 -25.98 -38.95
CA GLY A 64 48.89 -27.22 -39.66
C GLY A 64 48.99 -27.08 -41.19
N PRO A 65 49.50 -28.11 -41.89
CA PRO A 65 49.38 -28.20 -43.35
C PRO A 65 47.93 -28.46 -43.72
N LEU A 66 47.31 -27.50 -44.42
CA LEU A 66 45.88 -27.55 -44.72
C LEU A 66 45.56 -28.40 -45.97
N GLU A 67 44.67 -29.37 -45.82
CA GLU A 67 43.97 -30.00 -46.96
C GLU A 67 42.93 -29.05 -47.58
N ASP A 68 42.44 -29.35 -48.80
CA ASP A 68 41.50 -28.46 -49.49
C ASP A 68 40.19 -28.25 -48.71
N ASP A 69 39.66 -29.28 -48.03
CA ASP A 69 38.47 -29.19 -47.18
C ASP A 69 38.72 -28.30 -45.94
N GLU A 70 39.91 -28.38 -45.35
CA GLU A 70 40.29 -27.56 -44.19
C GLU A 70 40.44 -26.08 -44.57
N ARG A 71 40.93 -25.79 -45.79
CA ARG A 71 41.00 -24.43 -46.34
C ARG A 71 39.61 -23.83 -46.57
N GLU A 72 38.68 -24.64 -47.08
CA GLU A 72 37.30 -24.20 -47.29
C GLU A 72 36.60 -23.92 -45.95
N LEU A 73 36.78 -24.80 -44.96
CA LEU A 73 36.26 -24.60 -43.62
C LEU A 73 36.82 -23.34 -42.96
N LEU A 74 38.14 -23.14 -43.04
CA LEU A 74 38.78 -21.93 -42.51
C LEU A 74 38.24 -20.66 -43.17
N LEU A 75 38.02 -20.68 -44.49
CA LEU A 75 37.43 -19.55 -45.21
C LEU A 75 35.99 -19.27 -44.73
N LEU A 76 35.19 -20.32 -44.52
CA LEU A 76 33.81 -20.21 -44.05
C LEU A 76 33.73 -19.64 -42.63
N LEU A 77 34.53 -20.18 -41.69
CA LEU A 77 34.63 -19.71 -40.30
C LEU A 77 35.17 -18.27 -40.21
N SER A 78 35.99 -17.86 -41.18
CA SER A 78 36.50 -16.50 -41.28
C SER A 78 35.47 -15.50 -41.82
N THR A 79 34.35 -15.95 -42.40
CA THR A 79 33.36 -15.03 -42.95
C THR A 79 32.66 -14.20 -41.86
N PRO A 80 32.46 -12.89 -42.08
CA PRO A 80 31.84 -12.02 -41.08
C PRO A 80 30.39 -12.42 -40.77
N HIS A 81 29.68 -12.97 -41.75
CA HIS A 81 28.31 -13.41 -41.59
C HIS A 81 28.21 -14.60 -40.63
N LEU A 82 29.08 -15.60 -40.77
CA LEU A 82 29.06 -16.76 -39.88
C LEU A 82 29.46 -16.37 -38.45
N LYS A 83 30.50 -15.53 -38.31
CA LYS A 83 30.88 -14.97 -37.00
C LYS A 83 29.74 -14.21 -36.33
N ALA A 84 29.01 -13.38 -37.09
CA ALA A 84 27.86 -12.65 -36.57
C ALA A 84 26.72 -13.59 -36.12
N VAL A 85 26.45 -14.66 -36.87
CA VAL A 85 25.44 -15.67 -36.50
C VAL A 85 25.85 -16.41 -35.22
N LEU A 86 27.11 -16.80 -35.08
CA LEU A 86 27.63 -17.47 -33.88
C LEU A 86 27.61 -16.54 -32.66
N SER A 87 27.96 -15.27 -32.84
CA SER A 87 27.86 -14.25 -31.79
C SER A 87 26.41 -14.01 -31.34
N ALA A 88 25.47 -13.92 -32.28
CA ALA A 88 24.05 -13.78 -31.96
C ALA A 88 23.50 -15.03 -31.25
N HIS A 89 23.92 -16.22 -31.68
CA HIS A 89 23.62 -17.48 -31.00
C HIS A 89 24.09 -17.43 -29.54
N ASP A 90 25.35 -17.07 -29.30
CA ASP A 90 25.92 -17.04 -27.95
C ASP A 90 25.23 -16.00 -27.07
N THR A 91 24.87 -14.84 -27.62
CA THR A 91 24.09 -13.80 -26.93
C THR A 91 22.74 -14.33 -26.44
N VAL A 92 22.02 -15.08 -27.29
CA VAL A 92 20.73 -15.68 -26.95
C VAL A 92 20.89 -16.85 -25.97
N ALA A 93 21.88 -17.71 -26.20
CA ALA A 93 22.16 -18.88 -25.37
C ALA A 93 22.55 -18.49 -23.93
N GLN A 94 23.33 -17.42 -23.78
CA GLN A 94 23.75 -16.88 -22.47
C GLN A 94 22.69 -15.98 -21.83
N LYS A 95 21.54 -15.76 -22.48
CA LYS A 95 20.51 -14.79 -22.07
C LYS A 95 21.04 -13.36 -21.88
N ASN A 96 22.12 -13.01 -22.58
CA ASN A 96 22.77 -11.70 -22.50
C ASN A 96 22.10 -10.67 -23.45
N PHE A 97 20.78 -10.77 -23.60
CA PHE A 97 19.96 -9.83 -24.37
C PHE A 97 19.16 -8.89 -23.47
N ASP A 98 19.11 -9.17 -22.16
CA ASP A 98 18.47 -8.29 -21.18
C ASP A 98 19.35 -7.06 -20.92
N PRO A 99 18.75 -5.88 -20.69
CA PRO A 99 19.51 -4.70 -20.31
C PRO A 99 20.25 -4.98 -19.01
N VAL A 100 21.58 -4.77 -19.01
CA VAL A 100 22.40 -4.91 -17.80
C VAL A 100 21.94 -3.89 -16.78
N LEU A 101 21.26 -4.36 -15.74
CA LEU A 101 20.92 -3.54 -14.58
C LEU A 101 22.21 -3.21 -13.81
N PRO A 102 22.34 -2.00 -13.24
CA PRO A 102 23.43 -1.71 -12.31
C PRO A 102 23.46 -2.77 -11.20
N PRO A 103 24.66 -3.22 -10.77
CA PRO A 103 24.75 -4.13 -9.64
C PRO A 103 24.07 -3.47 -8.43
N LEU A 104 23.21 -4.25 -7.78
CA LEU A 104 22.58 -3.85 -6.54
C LEU A 104 23.67 -3.58 -5.50
N PRO A 105 23.59 -2.50 -4.70
CA PRO A 105 24.55 -2.23 -3.63
C PRO A 105 24.68 -3.44 -2.70
N GLU A 106 25.91 -3.80 -2.32
CA GLU A 106 26.21 -4.95 -1.44
C GLU A 106 25.64 -4.79 -0.01
N ASP A 107 25.12 -3.61 0.33
CA ASP A 107 24.49 -3.29 1.61
C ASP A 107 22.96 -3.52 1.63
N LEU A 108 22.41 -4.19 0.60
CA LEU A 108 21.02 -4.66 0.64
C LEU A 108 21.00 -6.03 1.30
N ASP A 109 20.89 -6.04 2.62
CA ASP A 109 20.59 -7.27 3.36
C ASP A 109 19.33 -7.93 2.77
N ASP A 110 19.43 -9.21 2.35
CA ASP A 110 18.31 -10.07 1.92
C ASP A 110 17.25 -10.28 3.02
N ASP A 111 17.49 -9.76 4.24
CA ASP A 111 16.53 -9.68 5.35
C ASP A 111 15.60 -8.45 5.26
N LEU A 112 15.75 -7.61 4.24
CA LEU A 112 14.72 -6.65 3.86
C LEU A 112 13.60 -7.45 3.17
N GLU A 113 12.66 -7.96 3.97
CA GLU A 113 11.25 -7.69 3.69
C GLU A 113 11.15 -6.19 3.42
N GLU A 114 11.42 -5.79 2.17
CA GLU A 114 11.53 -4.39 1.77
C GLU A 114 10.15 -3.82 2.00
N GLU A 115 9.96 -3.20 3.17
CA GLU A 115 8.65 -2.85 3.68
C GLU A 115 8.00 -1.93 2.68
N SER A 116 7.10 -2.50 1.86
CA SER A 116 6.76 -1.92 0.56
C SER A 116 6.20 -0.52 0.78
N VAL A 117 7.01 0.48 0.47
CA VAL A 117 6.67 1.84 0.81
C VAL A 117 5.60 2.33 -0.16
N LYS A 118 4.43 2.68 0.39
CA LYS A 118 3.32 3.25 -0.36
C LYS A 118 3.39 4.78 -0.31
N ILE A 119 3.47 5.41 -1.47
CA ILE A 119 3.36 6.87 -1.59
C ILE A 119 1.91 7.22 -1.88
N VAL A 120 1.25 7.89 -0.94
CA VAL A 120 -0.14 8.32 -1.08
C VAL A 120 -0.22 9.82 -1.21
N ARG A 121 -1.04 10.28 -2.15
CA ARG A 121 -1.30 11.71 -2.36
C ARG A 121 -2.78 11.96 -2.15
N LEU A 122 -3.09 12.87 -1.25
CA LEU A 122 -4.46 13.17 -0.85
C LEU A 122 -4.68 14.67 -0.76
N VAL A 123 -5.93 15.10 -0.94
CA VAL A 123 -6.30 16.52 -1.02
C VAL A 123 -7.18 16.87 0.18
N LYS A 124 -6.81 17.91 0.93
CA LYS A 124 -7.59 18.41 2.07
C LYS A 124 -7.91 19.90 1.94
N ASN A 125 -9.14 20.28 2.31
CA ASN A 125 -9.69 21.63 2.13
C ASN A 125 -9.75 22.39 3.46
N LYS A 126 -8.62 22.98 3.90
CA LYS A 126 -8.46 23.70 5.19
C LYS A 126 -8.86 22.92 6.46
N GLU A 127 -9.34 21.70 6.32
CA GLU A 127 -9.63 20.75 7.40
C GLU A 127 -8.36 19.98 7.80
N PRO A 128 -8.31 19.45 9.03
CA PRO A 128 -7.32 18.46 9.41
C PRO A 128 -7.50 17.17 8.60
N LEU A 129 -6.43 16.38 8.48
CA LEU A 129 -6.42 15.14 7.71
C LEU A 129 -7.52 14.15 8.14
N GLY A 130 -7.93 14.19 9.41
CA GLY A 130 -8.90 13.23 9.95
C GLY A 130 -8.24 11.89 10.28
N ALA A 131 -6.98 11.89 10.70
CA ALA A 131 -6.28 10.75 11.27
C ALA A 131 -5.58 11.21 12.55
N THR A 132 -5.53 10.34 13.56
CA THR A 132 -4.72 10.56 14.77
C THR A 132 -3.50 9.67 14.71
N ILE A 133 -2.33 10.20 15.07
CA ILE A 133 -1.07 9.48 15.09
C ILE A 133 -0.64 9.24 16.53
N ARG A 134 0.09 8.14 16.75
CA ARG A 134 0.79 7.86 18.00
C ARG A 134 2.23 7.49 17.69
N ARG A 135 3.12 7.70 18.66
CA ARG A 135 4.46 7.14 18.59
C ARG A 135 4.45 5.78 19.28
N ASP A 136 4.98 4.77 18.60
CA ASP A 136 5.23 3.47 19.20
C ASP A 136 6.43 3.54 20.15
N GLU A 137 6.28 3.01 21.37
CA GLU A 137 7.32 3.10 22.41
C GLU A 137 8.48 2.13 22.16
N ALA A 138 8.22 1.01 21.49
CA ALA A 138 9.24 -0.02 21.23
C ALA A 138 10.14 0.35 20.04
N THR A 139 9.53 0.78 18.94
CA THR A 139 10.24 1.08 17.68
C THR A 139 10.56 2.57 17.49
N GLY A 140 9.86 3.45 18.21
CA GLY A 140 9.93 4.91 17.99
C GLY A 140 9.19 5.37 16.73
N ALA A 141 8.56 4.45 15.99
CA ALA A 141 7.84 4.72 14.75
C ALA A 141 6.58 5.54 14.98
N VAL A 142 6.16 6.30 13.96
CA VAL A 142 4.92 7.08 14.01
C VAL A 142 3.83 6.31 13.28
N ILE A 143 2.82 5.85 14.02
CA ILE A 143 1.79 4.96 13.52
C ILE A 143 0.44 5.68 13.51
N VAL A 144 -0.36 5.44 12.48
CA VAL A 144 -1.76 5.86 12.41
C VAL A 144 -2.58 5.08 13.44
N ALA A 145 -2.99 5.75 14.52
CA ALA A 145 -3.74 5.15 15.61
C ALA A 145 -5.24 5.05 15.32
N ARG A 146 -5.80 6.00 14.55
CA ARG A 146 -7.24 6.05 14.24
C ARG A 146 -7.51 6.88 12.99
N ILE A 147 -8.52 6.47 12.23
CA ILE A 147 -9.11 7.26 11.13
C ILE A 147 -10.46 7.82 11.55
N MET A 148 -10.64 9.13 11.40
CA MET A 148 -11.87 9.85 11.73
C MET A 148 -12.85 9.78 10.56
N ARG A 149 -14.02 9.17 10.80
CA ARG A 149 -15.08 9.00 9.80
C ARG A 149 -15.52 10.35 9.22
N GLY A 150 -15.56 10.43 7.90
CA GLY A 150 -15.87 11.63 7.12
C GLY A 150 -14.73 12.65 7.00
N GLY A 151 -13.53 12.37 7.53
CA GLY A 151 -12.32 13.17 7.32
C GLY A 151 -11.66 12.93 5.96
N ALA A 152 -10.63 13.71 5.62
CA ALA A 152 -9.94 13.58 4.33
C ALA A 152 -9.27 12.21 4.14
N ALA A 153 -8.68 11.63 5.20
CA ALA A 153 -8.10 10.29 5.17
C ALA A 153 -9.15 9.20 4.90
N ASP A 154 -10.27 9.21 5.65
CA ASP A 154 -11.38 8.26 5.49
C ASP A 154 -11.98 8.32 4.06
N ARG A 155 -12.24 9.53 3.55
CA ARG A 155 -12.78 9.71 2.19
C ARG A 155 -11.81 9.29 1.09
N SER A 156 -10.50 9.33 1.36
CA SER A 156 -9.49 8.87 0.39
C SER A 156 -9.39 7.35 0.31
N GLY A 157 -9.64 6.64 1.42
CA GLY A 157 -9.41 5.19 1.53
C GLY A 157 -7.94 4.77 1.30
N LEU A 158 -7.00 5.72 1.30
CA LEU A 158 -5.58 5.44 1.01
C LEU A 158 -4.75 5.18 2.26
N VAL A 159 -5.24 5.59 3.42
CA VAL A 159 -4.57 5.51 4.73
C VAL A 159 -5.46 4.73 5.70
N HIS A 160 -4.86 3.76 6.37
CA HIS A 160 -5.53 2.86 7.30
C HIS A 160 -4.92 2.94 8.70
N VAL A 161 -5.65 2.39 9.67
CA VAL A 161 -5.13 2.23 11.03
C VAL A 161 -4.00 1.21 11.02
N GLY A 162 -2.91 1.53 11.69
CA GLY A 162 -1.70 0.71 11.72
C GLY A 162 -0.63 1.16 10.74
N ASP A 163 -0.96 1.95 9.71
CA ASP A 163 0.03 2.43 8.75
C ASP A 163 1.14 3.24 9.46
N GLU A 164 2.39 2.92 9.15
CA GLU A 164 3.54 3.64 9.66
C GLU A 164 3.90 4.80 8.73
N LEU A 165 3.98 6.01 9.28
CA LEU A 165 4.27 7.22 8.53
C LEU A 165 5.77 7.53 8.60
N ARG A 166 6.42 7.58 7.43
CA ARG A 166 7.86 7.88 7.28
C ARG A 166 8.12 9.34 6.90
N GLU A 167 7.35 9.86 5.95
CA GLU A 167 7.50 11.24 5.46
C GLU A 167 6.17 11.94 5.19
N VAL A 168 6.17 13.26 5.37
CA VAL A 168 5.05 14.15 5.05
C VAL A 168 5.56 15.31 4.19
N ASN A 169 5.10 15.40 2.95
CA ASN A 169 5.55 16.40 1.96
C ASN A 169 7.08 16.45 1.81
N GLY A 170 7.73 15.28 1.82
CA GLY A 170 9.18 15.14 1.75
C GLY A 170 9.94 15.46 3.05
N ASN A 171 9.23 15.78 4.15
CA ASN A 171 9.84 15.93 5.46
C ASN A 171 9.81 14.59 6.20
N VAL A 172 10.98 14.07 6.56
CA VAL A 172 11.12 12.89 7.43
C VAL A 172 10.55 13.20 8.81
N ILE A 173 9.66 12.32 9.30
CA ILE A 173 8.97 12.53 10.58
C ILE A 173 9.47 11.65 11.73
N THR A 174 10.37 10.71 11.47
CA THR A 174 10.86 9.73 12.47
C THR A 174 11.41 10.39 13.74
N HIS A 175 12.05 11.55 13.62
CA HIS A 175 12.63 12.28 14.75
C HIS A 175 11.73 13.39 15.33
N LYS A 176 10.56 13.63 14.77
CA LYS A 176 9.65 14.69 15.21
C LYS A 176 8.69 14.18 16.28
N ARG A 177 8.24 15.07 17.17
CA ARG A 177 7.20 14.74 18.15
C ARG A 177 5.83 14.67 17.48
N PRO A 178 4.88 13.86 17.97
CA PRO A 178 3.52 13.78 17.43
C PRO A 178 2.84 15.14 17.28
N ASP A 179 3.06 16.07 18.23
CA ASP A 179 2.52 17.42 18.18
C ASP A 179 3.05 18.23 16.99
N GLU A 180 4.35 18.13 16.70
CA GLU A 180 4.98 18.80 15.57
C GLU A 180 4.49 18.23 14.24
N ILE A 181 4.30 16.90 14.18
CA ILE A 181 3.77 16.22 12.99
C ILE A 181 2.30 16.61 12.78
N SER A 182 1.50 16.67 13.85
CA SER A 182 0.12 17.17 13.82
C SER A 182 0.07 18.62 13.32
N GLN A 183 1.02 19.45 13.74
CA GLN A 183 1.14 20.83 13.26
C GLN A 183 1.50 20.90 11.77
N ILE A 184 2.44 20.07 11.29
CA ILE A 184 2.79 20.00 9.87
C ILE A 184 1.60 19.52 9.02
N LEU A 185 0.90 18.48 9.48
CA LEU A 185 -0.29 17.93 8.84
C LEU A 185 -1.46 18.94 8.84
N SER A 186 -1.61 19.77 9.87
CA SER A 186 -2.67 20.79 9.94
C SER A 186 -2.35 22.02 9.09
N GLN A 187 -1.11 22.52 9.12
CA GLN A 187 -0.66 23.69 8.37
C GLN A 187 -0.58 23.46 6.86
N SER A 188 -0.29 22.24 6.42
CA SER A 188 -0.30 21.88 5.01
C SER A 188 -1.70 22.13 4.41
N GLN A 189 -1.81 22.76 3.24
CA GLN A 189 -3.09 22.99 2.56
C GLN A 189 -3.06 22.43 1.14
N GLY A 190 -4.21 21.95 0.66
CA GLY A 190 -4.32 21.37 -0.68
C GLY A 190 -3.80 19.94 -0.74
N SER A 191 -2.84 19.68 -1.63
CA SER A 191 -2.27 18.35 -1.83
C SER A 191 -1.21 18.05 -0.79
N ILE A 192 -1.35 16.91 -0.13
CA ILE A 192 -0.35 16.37 0.80
C ILE A 192 0.09 14.99 0.31
N THR A 193 1.40 14.77 0.33
CA THR A 193 2.04 13.52 -0.07
C THR A 193 2.59 12.85 1.19
N LEU A 194 2.16 11.62 1.46
CA LEU A 194 2.63 10.83 2.58
C LEU A 194 3.39 9.62 2.04
N LYS A 195 4.52 9.32 2.68
CA LYS A 195 5.27 8.08 2.48
C LYS A 195 4.97 7.18 3.68
N ILE A 196 4.28 6.07 3.44
CA ILE A 196 3.81 5.17 4.49
C ILE A 196 4.25 3.74 4.22
N ILE A 197 4.44 2.97 5.29
CA ILE A 197 4.53 1.51 5.24
C ILE A 197 3.14 0.99 5.61
N PRO A 198 2.46 0.26 4.72
CA PRO A 198 1.12 -0.24 4.99
C PRO A 198 1.17 -1.26 6.12
N ALA A 199 0.26 -1.14 7.10
CA ALA A 199 0.10 -2.22 8.06
C ALA A 199 -0.44 -3.48 7.37
N VAL A 200 0.07 -4.64 7.80
CA VAL A 200 -0.54 -5.93 7.49
C VAL A 200 -1.87 -5.99 8.25
N ALA A 201 -2.93 -5.46 7.65
CA ALA A 201 -4.26 -5.45 8.24
C ALA A 201 -5.18 -6.37 7.43
N ASP A 202 -5.78 -7.32 8.13
CA ASP A 202 -6.90 -8.13 7.67
C ASP A 202 -8.11 -7.19 7.51
N GLU A 203 -8.68 -7.15 6.30
CA GLU A 203 -9.77 -6.25 5.93
C GLU A 203 -11.09 -6.69 6.58
N ASP A 204 -11.25 -6.40 7.88
CA ASP A 204 -12.52 -6.56 8.56
C ASP A 204 -13.49 -5.46 8.10
N LYS A 205 -14.26 -5.79 7.06
CA LYS A 205 -15.41 -5.00 6.59
C LYS A 205 -16.47 -4.93 7.67
N LEU A 206 -16.34 -3.96 8.57
CA LEU A 206 -17.33 -3.73 9.63
C LEU A 206 -18.61 -3.13 9.06
N ARG A 207 -19.71 -3.84 9.33
CA ARG A 207 -21.08 -3.45 8.99
C ARG A 207 -21.41 -2.07 9.56
N GLU A 208 -21.80 -1.13 8.69
CA GLU A 208 -22.41 0.15 9.08
C GLU A 208 -23.72 -0.09 9.84
N SER A 209 -23.66 -0.23 11.17
CA SER A 209 -24.85 -0.22 12.02
C SER A 209 -25.08 1.19 12.53
N LYS A 210 -26.08 1.88 11.95
CA LYS A 210 -26.49 3.22 12.37
C LYS A 210 -27.18 3.14 13.74
N VAL A 211 -26.47 3.51 14.80
CA VAL A 211 -27.00 3.55 16.17
C VAL A 211 -27.22 5.01 16.57
N TYR A 212 -28.37 5.31 17.18
CA TYR A 212 -28.68 6.64 17.73
C TYR A 212 -28.80 6.54 19.26
N LEU A 213 -28.11 7.43 19.95
CA LEU A 213 -28.07 7.49 21.40
C LEU A 213 -28.61 8.84 21.86
N ARG A 214 -29.22 8.86 23.06
CA ARG A 214 -29.60 10.10 23.74
C ARG A 214 -28.68 10.29 24.94
N ALA A 215 -28.00 11.42 25.00
CA ALA A 215 -27.11 11.76 26.10
C ALA A 215 -27.90 11.91 27.41
N LEU A 216 -27.46 11.22 28.47
CA LEU A 216 -28.08 11.29 29.79
C LEU A 216 -27.29 12.17 30.77
N PHE A 217 -26.13 12.68 30.34
CA PHE A 217 -25.21 13.52 31.09
C PHE A 217 -24.55 14.53 30.15
N ASP A 218 -23.85 15.50 30.74
CA ASP A 218 -23.08 16.51 30.01
C ASP A 218 -21.62 16.02 29.85
N TYR A 219 -21.02 16.21 28.68
CA TYR A 219 -19.64 15.81 28.41
C TYR A 219 -18.83 16.96 27.83
N THR A 220 -17.71 17.26 28.50
CA THR A 220 -16.75 18.30 28.12
C THR A 220 -15.39 17.64 27.83
N PRO A 221 -15.00 17.46 26.55
CA PRO A 221 -13.75 16.78 26.19
C PRO A 221 -12.49 17.41 26.79
N PHE A 222 -12.48 18.73 26.99
CA PHE A 222 -11.31 19.45 27.53
C PHE A 222 -11.05 19.20 29.02
N GLU A 223 -12.07 18.76 29.77
CA GLU A 223 -11.93 18.39 31.18
C GLU A 223 -11.53 16.91 31.35
N ASP A 224 -11.68 16.12 30.28
CA ASP A 224 -11.39 14.70 30.27
C ASP A 224 -9.91 14.44 29.96
N LYS A 225 -9.19 13.90 30.94
CA LYS A 225 -7.78 13.52 30.79
C LYS A 225 -7.60 12.14 30.14
N ALA A 226 -8.64 11.34 30.06
CA ALA A 226 -8.60 10.00 29.48
C ALA A 226 -8.88 10.00 27.97
N THR A 227 -9.27 11.14 27.40
CA THR A 227 -9.49 11.25 25.96
C THR A 227 -8.17 11.22 25.18
N PRO A 228 -8.06 10.42 24.09
CA PRO A 228 -6.82 10.30 23.32
C PRO A 228 -6.40 11.62 22.67
N CYS A 229 -7.35 12.49 22.34
CA CYS A 229 -7.12 13.78 21.72
C CYS A 229 -8.31 14.70 22.02
N GLN A 230 -8.09 15.71 22.86
CA GLN A 230 -9.14 16.63 23.31
C GLN A 230 -9.80 17.39 22.14
N GLU A 231 -9.01 17.76 21.12
CA GLU A 231 -9.50 18.45 19.92
C GLU A 231 -10.41 17.56 19.05
N ALA A 232 -10.31 16.24 19.19
CA ALA A 232 -11.14 15.29 18.47
C ALA A 232 -12.42 14.92 19.23
N GLY A 233 -12.61 15.39 20.47
CA GLY A 233 -13.78 15.07 21.29
C GLY A 233 -15.04 15.85 20.89
N LEU A 234 -16.19 15.20 21.00
CA LEU A 234 -17.50 15.81 20.73
C LEU A 234 -18.14 16.29 22.05
N PRO A 235 -18.21 17.61 22.32
CA PRO A 235 -18.96 18.09 23.46
C PRO A 235 -20.47 17.90 23.26
N PHE A 236 -21.19 17.47 24.30
CA PHE A 236 -22.64 17.30 24.28
C PHE A 236 -23.28 17.58 25.64
N LYS A 237 -24.57 17.90 25.63
CA LYS A 237 -25.38 18.09 26.84
C LYS A 237 -26.41 16.97 26.99
N ARG A 238 -26.88 16.78 28.22
CA ARG A 238 -28.00 15.91 28.54
C ARG A 238 -29.21 16.26 27.67
N GLY A 239 -29.72 15.26 26.97
CA GLY A 239 -30.84 15.40 26.03
C GLY A 239 -30.42 15.42 24.56
N ASP A 240 -29.15 15.68 24.25
CA ASP A 240 -28.66 15.66 22.87
C ASP A 240 -28.78 14.26 22.25
N ILE A 241 -29.12 14.21 20.95
CA ILE A 241 -29.15 12.97 20.18
C ILE A 241 -27.85 12.84 19.39
N LEU A 242 -27.15 11.73 19.59
CA LEU A 242 -25.87 11.41 18.98
C LEU A 242 -26.05 10.23 18.03
N GLN A 243 -25.66 10.41 16.76
CA GLN A 243 -25.56 9.34 15.79
C GLN A 243 -24.17 8.72 15.87
N VAL A 244 -24.08 7.46 16.28
CA VAL A 244 -22.84 6.70 16.30
C VAL A 244 -22.56 6.18 14.90
N VAL A 245 -21.36 6.48 14.41
CA VAL A 245 -20.87 6.18 13.07
C VAL A 245 -19.86 5.02 13.09
N SER A 246 -19.09 4.88 14.18
CA SER A 246 -18.21 3.72 14.38
C SER A 246 -18.08 3.38 15.88
N GLN A 247 -18.08 2.08 16.17
CA GLN A 247 -17.86 1.48 17.49
C GLN A 247 -16.60 0.58 17.51
N GLU A 248 -15.71 0.74 16.52
CA GLU A 248 -14.47 -0.04 16.38
C GLU A 248 -13.61 -0.02 17.64
N ASP A 249 -13.54 1.13 18.30
CA ASP A 249 -12.81 1.27 19.55
C ASP A 249 -13.73 1.00 20.74
N ALA A 250 -13.34 0.07 21.62
CA ALA A 250 -14.12 -0.32 22.79
C ALA A 250 -14.30 0.80 23.84
N THR A 251 -13.44 1.82 23.82
CA THR A 251 -13.42 2.93 24.78
C THR A 251 -13.94 4.24 24.21
N TRP A 252 -13.69 4.52 22.93
CA TRP A 252 -13.97 5.82 22.32
C TRP A 252 -14.67 5.68 20.97
N TRP A 253 -15.99 5.84 20.97
CA TRP A 253 -16.81 5.75 19.76
C TRP A 253 -16.73 7.03 18.92
N GLN A 254 -16.97 6.88 17.61
CA GLN A 254 -17.08 8.02 16.70
C GLN A 254 -18.55 8.35 16.47
N ALA A 255 -18.95 9.56 16.82
CA ALA A 255 -20.32 10.01 16.70
C ALA A 255 -20.42 11.42 16.11
N LYS A 256 -21.62 11.76 15.68
CA LYS A 256 -22.02 13.11 15.26
C LYS A 256 -23.28 13.50 16.02
N ARG A 257 -23.41 14.78 16.34
CA ARG A 257 -24.67 15.30 16.90
C ARG A 257 -25.70 15.44 15.78
N VAL A 258 -26.91 14.92 16.01
CA VAL A 258 -28.00 15.01 15.03
C VAL A 258 -28.45 16.47 14.91
N GLY A 259 -28.45 17.00 13.68
CA GLY A 259 -28.75 18.41 13.39
C GLY A 259 -27.52 19.30 13.17
N ASP A 260 -26.31 18.78 13.40
CA ASP A 260 -25.07 19.47 13.06
C ASP A 260 -24.72 19.25 11.57
N CYS A 261 -24.23 20.29 10.89
CA CYS A 261 -23.84 20.20 9.47
C CYS A 261 -22.41 19.64 9.27
N ASN A 262 -21.72 19.29 10.36
CA ASN A 262 -20.36 18.77 10.31
C ASN A 262 -20.30 17.37 9.69
N LEU A 263 -19.49 17.26 8.62
CA LEU A 263 -19.24 16.00 7.92
C LEU A 263 -18.26 15.09 8.67
N ARG A 264 -17.51 15.60 9.65
CA ARG A 264 -16.52 14.84 10.42
C ARG A 264 -17.13 14.30 11.71
N ALA A 265 -16.92 13.01 12.00
CA ALA A 265 -17.25 12.43 13.30
C ALA A 265 -16.24 12.86 14.37
N ALA A 266 -16.68 12.88 15.62
CA ALA A 266 -15.87 13.23 16.78
C ALA A 266 -16.04 12.18 17.90
N LEU A 267 -15.11 12.16 18.84
CA LEU A 267 -14.98 11.11 19.84
C LEU A 267 -15.99 11.31 20.98
N VAL A 268 -16.66 10.22 21.35
CA VAL A 268 -17.52 10.14 22.53
C VAL A 268 -17.13 8.90 23.36
N PRO A 269 -17.20 8.97 24.69
CA PRO A 269 -16.91 7.81 25.54
C PRO A 269 -17.91 6.69 25.26
N SER A 270 -17.43 5.44 25.22
CA SER A 270 -18.29 4.27 25.07
C SER A 270 -19.12 4.02 26.33
N THR A 271 -20.23 3.29 26.19
CA THR A 271 -21.05 2.91 27.35
C THR A 271 -20.25 2.11 28.38
N GLN A 272 -19.45 1.14 27.93
CA GLN A 272 -18.64 0.30 28.81
C GLN A 272 -17.54 1.09 29.52
N PHE A 273 -16.91 2.06 28.84
CA PHE A 273 -15.90 2.93 29.45
C PHE A 273 -16.50 3.82 30.53
N GLN A 274 -17.69 4.36 30.29
CA GLN A 274 -18.42 5.16 31.27
C GLN A 274 -18.85 4.31 32.48
N GLU A 275 -19.36 3.10 32.26
CA GLU A 275 -19.76 2.18 33.34
C GLU A 275 -18.56 1.78 34.23
N ARG A 276 -17.39 1.53 33.63
CA ARG A 276 -16.14 1.25 34.36
C ARG A 276 -15.65 2.44 35.18
N THR A 277 -15.78 3.65 34.65
CA THR A 277 -15.39 4.88 35.36
C THR A 277 -16.32 5.14 36.55
N LEU A 278 -17.62 4.92 36.38
CA LEU A 278 -18.62 5.03 37.45
C LEU A 278 -18.41 3.97 38.54
N THR A 279 -18.12 2.71 38.18
CA THR A 279 -17.85 1.66 39.17
C THR A 279 -16.52 1.82 39.91
N ASN A 280 -15.52 2.46 39.30
CA ASN A 280 -14.24 2.76 39.96
C ASN A 280 -14.25 4.02 40.82
N THR A 281 -15.24 4.91 40.63
CA THR A 281 -15.40 6.13 41.44
C THR A 281 -16.39 5.97 42.60
N LEU A 282 -17.13 4.86 42.65
CA LEU A 282 -17.96 4.51 43.80
C LEU A 282 -17.12 3.89 44.93
N PRO A 283 -17.21 4.38 46.18
CA PRO A 283 -16.50 3.80 47.32
C PRO A 283 -16.92 2.35 47.54
N SER A 284 -15.98 1.53 48.06
CA SER A 284 -16.07 0.07 48.23
C SER A 284 -17.25 -0.46 49.07
N THR A 285 -18.17 0.39 49.52
CA THR A 285 -19.35 0.04 50.30
C THR A 285 -20.52 -0.50 49.47
N TYR A 286 -20.42 -0.54 48.13
CA TYR A 286 -21.44 -1.10 47.23
C TYR A 286 -20.91 -2.16 46.25
N ARG A 287 -19.80 -2.84 46.58
CA ARG A 287 -19.43 -4.09 45.89
C ARG A 287 -20.11 -5.25 46.60
N ASN A 288 -21.18 -5.77 46.00
CA ASN A 288 -21.73 -7.08 46.35
C ASN A 288 -20.70 -8.17 46.02
#